data_AF-A0A6V8D6S2-F1
#
_entry.id   AF-A0A6V8D6S2-F1
#
_cell.length_a   1.000
_cell.length_b   1.000
_cell.length_c   1.000
_cell.angle_alpha   90.00
_cell.angle_beta   90.00
_cell.angle_gamma   90.00
#
_symmetry.space_group_name_H-M   'P 1'
#
loop_
_entity.id
_entity.type
_entity.pdbx_description
1 polymer ?
#
loop_
_entity_poly.entity_id
_entity_poly.type
_entity_poly.pdbx_seq_one_letter_code
_entity_poly.pdbx_strand_id
1 'polypeptide(L)'
;RSYGKHALRALKQLHLSAPIDVVHTLLPLVSWKRKEFEWIEANIAPVVSALNGSWIGEREGMKLAAKHRESATWKNPNDLAILTTGGWYARYEQAGIDGSSVSVAISESTKEEFKRWYAPPEDWRCETILYGVDHLVFRPSNTDDEDEQLAHEA
;
A
#
# COMPACT_ATOMS: atom_id res chain seq x y z
N ARG A 1 0.09 2.41 21.10
CA ARG A 1 1.48 2.40 20.56
C ARG A 1 1.41 2.16 19.05
N SER A 2 2.19 2.86 18.22
CA SER A 2 2.06 2.81 16.74
C SER A 2 2.52 1.46 16.16
N TYR A 3 1.70 0.87 15.27
CA TYR A 3 1.93 -0.39 14.56
C TYR A 3 3.32 -0.45 13.88
N GLY A 4 3.72 0.62 13.17
CA GLY A 4 5.00 0.68 12.46
C GLY A 4 6.23 0.50 13.35
N LYS A 5 6.21 0.99 14.61
CA LYS A 5 7.32 0.82 15.56
C LYS A 5 7.44 -0.63 16.03
N HIS A 6 6.32 -1.32 16.21
CA HIS A 6 6.31 -2.73 16.58
C HIS A 6 6.77 -3.60 15.42
N ALA A 7 6.29 -3.33 14.19
CA ALA A 7 6.75 -4.00 12.97
C ALA A 7 8.26 -3.88 12.79
N LEU A 8 8.82 -2.68 12.95
CA LEU A 8 10.27 -2.46 12.85
C LEU A 8 11.06 -3.26 13.90
N ARG A 9 10.58 -3.31 15.15
CA ARG A 9 11.24 -4.09 16.20
C ARG A 9 11.18 -5.58 15.90
N ALA A 10 10.02 -6.07 15.47
CA ALA A 10 9.84 -7.48 15.12
C ALA A 10 10.75 -7.87 13.95
N LEU A 11 10.83 -7.03 12.92
CA LEU A 11 11.72 -7.23 11.77
C LEU A 11 13.20 -7.34 12.19
N LYS A 12 13.66 -6.43 13.05
CA LYS A 12 15.04 -6.48 13.59
C LYS A 12 15.31 -7.77 14.37
N GLN A 13 14.35 -8.23 15.17
CA GLN A 13 14.51 -9.47 15.92
C GLN A 13 14.50 -10.70 15.01
N LEU A 14 13.61 -10.71 14.00
CA LEU A 14 13.55 -11.79 13.02
C LEU A 14 14.89 -11.93 12.28
N HIS A 15 15.45 -10.81 11.79
CA HIS A 15 16.71 -10.80 11.06
C HIS A 15 17.90 -11.38 11.85
N LEU A 16 17.91 -11.22 13.18
CA LEU A 16 18.95 -11.81 14.04
C LEU A 16 18.90 -13.34 14.07
N SER A 17 17.71 -13.92 13.90
CA SER A 17 17.51 -15.37 13.94
C SER A 17 17.47 -16.02 12.55
N ALA A 18 17.02 -15.27 11.55
CA ALA A 18 16.85 -15.69 10.18
C ALA A 18 17.19 -14.51 9.27
N PRO A 19 18.35 -14.55 8.58
CA PRO A 19 18.73 -13.50 7.64
C PRO A 19 17.61 -13.22 6.64
N ILE A 20 17.39 -11.94 6.36
CA ILE A 20 16.33 -11.46 5.48
C ILE A 20 17.04 -10.88 4.26
N ASP A 21 16.69 -11.36 3.08
CA ASP A 21 17.31 -10.91 1.83
C ASP A 21 16.55 -9.76 1.17
N VAL A 22 15.25 -9.61 1.49
CA VAL A 22 14.37 -8.54 0.97
C VAL A 22 13.33 -8.17 2.03
N VAL A 23 13.07 -6.88 2.21
CA VAL A 23 11.95 -6.38 3.02
C VAL A 23 10.86 -5.84 2.10
N HIS A 24 9.71 -6.51 2.05
CA HIS A 24 8.56 -6.04 1.28
C HIS A 24 7.57 -5.29 2.19
N THR A 25 7.27 -4.03 1.87
CA THR A 25 6.37 -3.17 2.64
C THR A 25 5.15 -2.77 1.84
N LEU A 26 4.04 -2.53 2.54
CA LEU A 26 2.83 -1.96 1.94
C LEU A 26 2.73 -0.51 2.43
N LEU A 27 2.86 0.44 1.50
CA LEU A 27 2.63 1.85 1.81
C LEU A 27 1.12 2.15 1.79
N PRO A 28 0.65 3.06 2.65
CA PRO A 28 1.32 3.75 3.76
C PRO A 28 1.29 2.95 5.08
N LEU A 29 0.72 1.75 5.11
CA LEU A 29 0.42 1.00 6.34
C LEU A 29 1.64 0.76 7.23
N VAL A 30 2.81 0.57 6.62
CA VAL A 30 4.07 0.42 7.37
C VAL A 30 4.41 1.69 8.18
N SER A 31 4.00 2.87 7.70
CA SER A 31 4.10 4.18 8.38
C SER A 31 5.49 4.50 8.93
N TRP A 32 6.53 4.05 8.22
CA TRP A 32 7.93 4.35 8.51
C TRP A 32 8.30 5.74 7.99
N LYS A 33 9.19 6.43 8.70
CA LYS A 33 9.79 7.67 8.23
C LYS A 33 11.08 7.31 7.48
N ARG A 34 11.64 8.31 6.80
CA ARG A 34 12.85 8.17 5.99
C ARG A 34 13.99 7.46 6.72
N LYS A 35 14.29 7.87 7.95
CA LYS A 35 15.34 7.24 8.77
C LYS A 35 15.14 5.75 9.05
N GLU A 36 13.89 5.28 9.07
CA GLU A 36 13.60 3.87 9.26
C GLU A 36 13.89 3.09 7.97
N PHE A 37 13.52 3.61 6.79
CA PHE A 37 13.89 3.03 5.50
C PHE A 37 15.42 3.00 5.31
N GLU A 38 16.10 4.13 5.51
CA GLU A 38 17.56 4.24 5.41
C GLU A 38 18.28 3.23 6.30
N TRP A 39 17.80 3.06 7.55
CA TRP A 39 18.41 2.10 8.46
C TRP A 39 18.18 0.66 8.00
N ILE A 40 17.01 0.32 7.47
CA ILE A 40 16.71 -1.03 6.99
C ILE A 40 17.54 -1.38 5.76
N GLU A 41 17.58 -0.48 4.77
CA GLU A 41 18.43 -0.62 3.56
C GLU A 41 19.90 -0.84 3.93
N ALA A 42 20.41 -0.11 4.92
CA ALA A 42 21.82 -0.18 5.31
C ALA A 42 22.18 -1.37 6.21
N ASN A 43 21.23 -1.96 6.93
CA ASN A 43 21.53 -2.92 8.02
C ASN A 43 20.78 -4.25 7.94
N ILE A 44 19.74 -4.38 7.12
CA ILE A 44 18.94 -5.61 6.99
C ILE A 44 18.95 -6.08 5.55
N ALA A 45 18.27 -5.35 4.66
CA ALA A 45 18.07 -5.77 3.28
C ALA A 45 17.50 -4.64 2.43
N PRO A 46 17.62 -4.75 1.09
CA PRO A 46 16.87 -3.93 0.15
C PRO A 46 15.36 -3.94 0.44
N VAL A 47 14.74 -2.76 0.34
CA VAL A 47 13.32 -2.56 0.58
C VAL A 47 12.58 -2.47 -0.75
N VAL A 48 11.53 -3.28 -0.87
CA VAL A 48 10.52 -3.22 -1.91
C VAL A 48 9.28 -2.58 -1.31
N SER A 49 8.79 -1.47 -1.88
CA SER A 49 7.56 -0.81 -1.41
C SER A 49 6.42 -0.97 -2.41
N ALA A 50 5.39 -1.71 -2.02
CA ALA A 50 4.15 -1.83 -2.78
C ALA A 50 3.30 -0.57 -2.65
N LEU A 51 2.86 -0.05 -3.79
CA LEU A 51 2.02 1.13 -3.95
C LEU A 51 0.62 0.67 -4.37
N ASN A 52 -0.28 0.54 -3.39
CA ASN A 52 -1.64 0.02 -3.61
C ASN A 52 -2.67 1.14 -3.86
N GLY A 53 -2.34 2.34 -3.41
CA GLY A 53 -3.18 3.52 -3.40
C GLY A 53 -2.48 4.56 -2.54
N SER A 54 -2.87 5.82 -2.69
CA SER A 54 -2.19 6.91 -2.02
C SER A 54 -3.13 7.77 -1.19
N TRP A 55 -2.67 8.30 -0.06
CA TRP A 55 -3.48 9.22 0.76
C TRP A 55 -3.88 10.48 -0.01
N ILE A 56 -3.01 10.99 -0.89
CA ILE A 56 -3.35 12.14 -1.72
C ILE A 56 -4.39 11.74 -2.76
N GLY A 57 -4.22 10.60 -3.43
CA GLY A 57 -5.18 10.06 -4.40
C GLY A 57 -6.56 9.88 -3.81
N GLU A 58 -6.66 9.24 -2.64
CA GLU A 58 -7.93 9.04 -1.93
C GLU A 58 -8.57 10.38 -1.55
N ARG A 59 -7.79 11.33 -1.04
CA ARG A 59 -8.26 12.69 -0.74
C ARG A 59 -8.80 13.41 -1.97
N GLU A 60 -8.09 13.35 -3.10
CA GLU A 60 -8.54 13.99 -4.34
C GLU A 60 -9.78 13.29 -4.93
N GLY A 61 -9.85 11.96 -4.83
CA GLY A 61 -11.05 11.18 -5.17
C GLY A 61 -12.27 11.61 -4.37
N MET A 62 -12.11 11.83 -3.05
CA MET A 62 -13.18 12.34 -2.18
C MET A 62 -13.63 13.75 -2.55
N LYS A 63 -12.70 14.66 -2.89
CA LYS A 63 -13.05 16.01 -3.38
C LYS A 63 -13.83 15.95 -4.69
N LEU A 64 -13.44 15.04 -5.59
CA LEU A 64 -14.14 14.85 -6.86
C LEU A 64 -15.56 14.33 -6.63
N ALA A 65 -15.74 13.30 -5.80
CA ALA A 65 -17.05 12.76 -5.43
C ALA A 65 -17.96 13.84 -4.79
N ALA A 66 -17.41 14.68 -3.92
CA ALA A 66 -18.12 15.81 -3.32
C ALA A 66 -18.61 16.82 -4.37
N LYS A 67 -17.78 17.12 -5.38
CA LYS A 67 -18.14 18.00 -6.50
C LYS A 67 -19.31 17.44 -7.33
N HIS A 68 -19.40 16.11 -7.44
CA HIS A 68 -20.49 15.41 -8.12
C HIS A 68 -21.73 15.17 -7.22
N ARG A 69 -21.75 15.75 -6.01
CA ARG A 69 -22.85 15.64 -5.03
C ARG A 69 -23.13 14.22 -4.57
N GLU A 70 -22.11 13.37 -4.57
CA GLU A 70 -22.22 12.04 -3.96
C GLU A 70 -22.37 12.19 -2.44
N SER A 71 -23.42 11.56 -1.90
CA SER A 71 -23.92 11.84 -0.54
C SER A 71 -22.99 11.39 0.61
N ALA A 72 -21.95 10.62 0.31
CA ALA A 72 -21.09 9.97 1.30
C ALA A 72 -20.00 10.89 1.88
N THR A 73 -19.49 11.86 1.11
CA THR A 73 -18.19 12.50 1.40
C THR A 73 -18.13 13.41 2.63
N TRP A 74 -19.28 13.90 3.11
CA TRP A 74 -19.34 14.84 4.25
C TRP A 74 -20.00 14.27 5.50
N LYS A 75 -20.63 13.10 5.39
CA LYS A 75 -21.39 12.48 6.50
C LYS A 75 -20.61 11.37 7.19
N ASN A 76 -19.50 10.92 6.61
CA ASN A 76 -18.65 9.87 7.15
C ASN A 76 -17.43 10.46 7.89
N PRO A 77 -17.25 10.17 9.19
CA PRO A 77 -16.08 10.60 9.95
C PRO A 77 -14.74 10.14 9.35
N ASN A 78 -14.70 8.99 8.68
CA ASN A 78 -13.48 8.50 8.03
C ASN A 78 -13.11 9.37 6.83
N ASP A 79 -14.08 9.72 5.99
CA ASP A 79 -13.86 10.56 4.81
C ASP A 79 -13.41 11.96 5.22
N LEU A 80 -13.98 12.50 6.31
CA LEU A 80 -13.53 13.77 6.88
C LEU A 80 -12.09 13.69 7.41
N ALA A 81 -11.72 12.56 8.04
CA ALA A 81 -10.35 12.33 8.48
C ALA A 81 -9.38 12.25 7.29
N ILE A 82 -9.73 11.54 6.21
CA ILE A 82 -8.93 11.50 4.96
C ILE A 82 -8.79 12.90 4.37
N LEU A 83 -9.90 13.66 4.26
CA LEU A 83 -9.91 15.01 3.70
C LEU A 83 -8.97 15.97 4.44
N THR A 84 -8.96 15.88 5.77
CA THR A 84 -8.21 16.80 6.64
C THR A 84 -6.77 16.33 6.90
N THR A 85 -6.51 15.03 6.91
CA THR A 85 -5.22 14.47 7.35
C THR A 85 -4.45 13.75 6.25
N GLY A 86 -5.05 13.42 5.11
CA GLY A 86 -4.39 12.66 4.04
C GLY A 86 -3.08 13.31 3.56
N GLY A 87 -3.03 14.64 3.49
CA GLY A 87 -1.79 15.35 3.15
C GLY A 87 -0.67 15.19 4.20
N TRP A 88 -1.01 15.07 5.48
CA TRP A 88 -0.03 14.80 6.54
C TRP A 88 0.48 13.36 6.47
N TYR A 89 -0.41 12.40 6.22
CA TYR A 89 -0.04 10.98 6.12
C TYR A 89 0.74 10.66 4.84
N ALA A 90 0.58 11.46 3.78
CA ALA A 90 1.33 11.33 2.52
C ALA A 90 2.85 11.35 2.69
N ARG A 91 3.37 11.96 3.77
CA ARG A 91 4.82 11.95 4.06
C ARG A 91 5.40 10.54 4.30
N TYR A 92 4.57 9.58 4.73
CA TYR A 92 5.01 8.20 4.95
C TYR A 92 5.15 7.45 3.62
N GLU A 93 4.27 7.73 2.66
CA GLU A 93 4.42 7.29 1.28
C GLU A 93 5.66 7.92 0.64
N GLN A 94 5.83 9.24 0.78
CA GLN A 94 7.03 9.93 0.28
C GLN A 94 8.31 9.33 0.86
N ALA A 95 8.33 9.01 2.16
CA ALA A 95 9.47 8.35 2.79
C ALA A 95 9.78 6.97 2.17
N GLY A 96 8.76 6.21 1.79
CA GLY A 96 8.93 4.93 1.10
C GLY A 96 9.41 5.11 -0.34
N ILE A 97 8.91 6.10 -1.07
CA ILE A 97 9.35 6.46 -2.42
C ILE A 97 10.84 6.83 -2.42
N ASP A 98 11.27 7.65 -1.45
CA ASP A 98 12.65 8.12 -1.35
C ASP A 98 13.62 7.03 -0.87
N GLY A 99 13.15 6.17 0.03
CA GLY A 99 14.00 5.29 0.83
C GLY A 99 14.02 3.83 0.42
N SER A 100 13.23 3.43 -0.59
CA SER A 100 13.17 2.03 -1.04
C SER A 100 14.06 1.82 -2.25
N SER A 101 14.75 0.67 -2.29
CA SER A 101 15.48 0.18 -3.46
C SER A 101 14.63 0.09 -4.72
N VAL A 102 13.35 -0.28 -4.58
CA VAL A 102 12.37 -0.30 -5.68
C VAL A 102 10.95 -0.14 -5.16
N SER A 103 10.12 0.58 -5.90
CA SER A 103 8.67 0.60 -5.70
C SER A 103 7.95 -0.31 -6.69
N VAL A 104 6.84 -0.89 -6.27
CA VAL A 104 5.99 -1.74 -7.13
C VAL A 104 4.57 -1.19 -7.10
N ALA A 105 4.12 -0.63 -8.21
CA ALA A 105 2.76 -0.15 -8.38
C ALA A 105 1.84 -1.26 -8.85
N ILE A 106 0.62 -1.30 -8.30
CA ILE A 106 -0.39 -2.31 -8.66
C ILE A 106 -0.99 -2.10 -10.05
N SER A 107 -0.77 -0.94 -10.65
CA SER A 107 -1.24 -0.58 -11.99
C SER A 107 -0.44 0.60 -12.52
N GLU A 108 -0.46 0.80 -13.85
CA GLU A 108 0.18 1.97 -14.45
C GLU A 108 -0.51 3.26 -14.00
N SER A 109 -1.83 3.22 -13.79
CA SER A 109 -2.57 4.36 -13.24
C SER A 109 -2.09 4.74 -11.83
N THR A 110 -1.81 3.75 -10.98
CA THR A 110 -1.27 3.98 -9.65
C THR A 110 0.14 4.56 -9.73
N LYS A 111 0.99 4.04 -10.62
CA LYS A 111 2.33 4.58 -10.85
C LYS A 111 2.29 6.06 -11.26
N GLU A 112 1.42 6.41 -12.20
CA GLU A 112 1.22 7.80 -12.64
C GLU A 112 0.63 8.70 -11.54
N GLU A 113 -0.27 8.17 -10.71
CA GLU A 113 -0.78 8.88 -9.53
C GLU A 113 0.37 9.27 -8.59
N PHE A 114 1.27 8.32 -8.30
CA PHE A 114 2.43 8.59 -7.45
C PHE A 114 3.40 9.58 -8.09
N LYS A 115 3.68 9.48 -9.41
CA LYS A 115 4.49 10.49 -10.12
C LYS A 115 3.87 11.89 -10.08
N ARG A 116 2.55 11.97 -10.14
CA ARG A 116 1.82 13.24 -10.21
C ARG A 116 1.77 13.96 -8.87
N TRP A 117 1.53 13.22 -7.80
CA TRP A 117 1.19 13.81 -6.50
C TRP A 117 2.33 13.79 -5.49
N TYR A 118 3.33 12.95 -5.73
CA TYR A 118 4.52 12.84 -4.89
C TYR A 118 5.71 13.40 -5.66
N ALA A 119 6.82 13.61 -4.96
CA ALA A 119 8.06 14.08 -5.56
C ALA A 119 9.05 12.92 -5.61
N PRO A 120 8.87 11.92 -6.49
CA PRO A 120 9.85 10.84 -6.60
C PRO A 120 11.20 11.39 -7.06
N PRO A 121 12.32 10.79 -6.62
CA PRO A 121 13.64 11.18 -7.10
C PRO A 121 13.82 10.88 -8.59
N GLU A 122 14.77 11.53 -9.25
CA GLU A 122 15.00 11.37 -10.71
C GLU A 122 15.33 9.92 -11.11
N ASP A 123 16.03 9.20 -10.23
CA ASP A 123 16.43 7.80 -10.39
C ASP A 123 15.43 6.81 -9.78
N TRP A 124 14.20 7.25 -9.49
CA TRP A 124 13.18 6.42 -8.87
C TRP A 124 12.86 5.18 -9.71
N ARG A 125 13.26 4.01 -9.21
CA ARG A 125 12.86 2.71 -9.77
C ARG A 125 11.47 2.34 -9.30
N CYS A 126 10.53 2.30 -10.24
CA CYS A 126 9.17 1.86 -10.00
C CYS A 126 8.70 0.92 -11.11
N GLU A 127 8.40 -0.33 -10.75
CA GLU A 127 7.84 -1.33 -11.66
C GLU A 127 6.33 -1.43 -11.48
N THR A 128 5.63 -1.84 -12.54
CA THR A 128 4.19 -2.08 -12.49
C THR A 128 3.94 -3.59 -12.50
N ILE A 129 3.35 -4.12 -11.41
CA ILE A 129 2.97 -5.53 -11.31
C ILE A 129 1.48 -5.59 -10.96
N LEU A 130 0.68 -6.08 -11.91
CA LEU A 130 -0.77 -6.21 -11.73
C LEU A 130 -1.07 -7.27 -10.66
N TYR A 131 -2.04 -6.96 -9.80
CA TYR A 131 -2.54 -7.95 -8.87
C TYR A 131 -3.26 -9.07 -9.62
N GLY A 132 -2.97 -10.30 -9.20
CA GLY A 132 -3.68 -11.48 -9.64
C GLY A 132 -5.05 -11.59 -8.97
N VAL A 133 -5.85 -12.51 -9.49
CA VAL A 133 -7.10 -12.97 -8.88
C VAL A 133 -6.88 -14.41 -8.43
N ASP A 134 -7.32 -14.74 -7.20
CA ASP A 134 -7.36 -16.12 -6.75
C ASP A 134 -8.49 -16.86 -7.48
N HIS A 135 -8.13 -17.60 -8.53
CA HIS A 135 -9.07 -18.34 -9.35
C HIS A 135 -9.68 -19.56 -8.64
N LEU A 136 -9.19 -19.96 -7.45
CA LEU A 136 -9.85 -20.98 -6.64
C LEU A 136 -11.06 -20.42 -5.92
N VAL A 137 -11.05 -19.11 -5.62
CA VAL A 137 -12.16 -18.38 -4.99
C VAL A 137 -13.06 -17.73 -6.05
N PHE A 138 -12.46 -17.10 -7.06
CA PHE A 138 -13.16 -16.36 -8.10
C PHE A 138 -13.09 -17.13 -9.42
N ARG A 139 -13.96 -18.13 -9.52
CA ARG A 139 -14.20 -18.89 -10.75
C ARG A 139 -15.69 -19.00 -11.02
N PRO A 140 -16.12 -19.20 -12.28
CA PRO A 140 -17.46 -19.65 -12.55
C PRO A 140 -17.76 -20.91 -11.73
N SER A 141 -18.93 -20.98 -11.10
CA SER A 141 -19.37 -22.16 -10.36
C SER A 141 -19.38 -23.37 -11.28
N ASN A 142 -18.77 -24.47 -10.82
CA ASN A 142 -18.88 -25.74 -11.52
C ASN A 142 -20.28 -26.33 -11.26
N THR A 143 -21.22 -26.06 -12.16
CA THR A 143 -22.62 -26.53 -12.00
C THR A 143 -22.75 -28.05 -12.10
N ASP A 144 -21.72 -28.73 -12.58
CA ASP A 144 -21.70 -30.18 -12.79
C ASP A 144 -21.03 -30.94 -11.63
N ASP A 145 -20.51 -30.23 -10.63
CA ASP A 145 -19.88 -30.80 -9.43
C ASP A 145 -20.78 -30.54 -8.20
N GLU A 146 -21.60 -31.55 -7.87
CA GLU A 146 -22.55 -31.48 -6.76
C GLU A 146 -21.86 -31.30 -5.39
N ASP A 147 -20.65 -31.85 -5.21
CA ASP A 147 -19.89 -31.71 -3.96
C ASP A 147 -19.39 -30.27 -3.77
N GLU A 148 -19.03 -29.59 -4.85
CA GLU A 148 -18.67 -28.16 -4.83
C GLU A 148 -19.88 -27.27 -4.51
N GLN A 149 -21.08 -27.62 -4.99
CA GLN A 149 -22.31 -26.88 -4.66
C GLN A 149 -22.66 -26.99 -3.17
N LEU A 150 -22.59 -28.20 -2.61
CA LEU A 150 -22.87 -28.44 -1.19
C LEU A 150 -21.88 -27.72 -0.25
N ALA A 151 -20.63 -27.56 -0.67
CA ALA A 151 -19.61 -26.83 0.09
C ALA A 151 -19.78 -25.29 0.04
N HIS A 152 -20.47 -24.76 -0.97
CA HIS A 152 -20.73 -23.32 -1.12
C HIS A 152 -21.99 -22.85 -0.36
N GLU A 153 -22.91 -23.77 -0.04
CA GLU A 153 -24.19 -23.48 0.64
C GLU A 153 -24.15 -23.58 2.18
N ALA A 154 -23.07 -24.11 2.77
CA ALA A 154 -22.90 -24.32 4.22
C ALA A 154 -22.20 -23.15 4.93
#